data_AF-A0AAF0PZB5-F1
#
_entry.id   AF-A0AAF0PZB5-F1
#
_cell.length_a   1.000
_cell.length_b   1.000
_cell.length_c   1.000
_cell.angle_alpha   90.00
_cell.angle_beta   90.00
_cell.angle_gamma   90.00
#
_symmetry.space_group_name_H-M   'P 1'
#
loop_
_entity.id
_entity.type
_entity.pdbx_description
1 polymer ?
#
loop_
_entity_poly.entity_id
_entity_poly.type
_entity_poly.pdbx_seq_one_letter_code
_entity_poly.pdbx_strand_id
1 'polypeptide(L)'
;MAPKDEELTAFRTPKGIYCYKVMPFGLSYADATYQRAMQHIFDDFLHKNVECYVDDLVVKSRKRGDHLKDLRIVFELLRRYQLRMNPLKCTFRVTSGSFIVRH
;
A
#
# COMPACT_ATOMS: atom_id res chain seq x y z
N MET A 1 9.49 9.93 -6.65
CA MET A 1 9.00 10.72 -7.80
C MET A 1 9.99 10.54 -8.93
N ALA A 2 9.58 10.56 -10.19
CA ALA A 2 10.60 10.59 -11.26
C ALA A 2 11.30 11.96 -11.18
N PRO A 3 12.64 12.05 -11.29
CA PRO A 3 13.36 13.31 -11.04
C PRO A 3 12.86 14.50 -11.88
N LYS A 4 12.44 14.23 -13.12
CA LYS A 4 11.87 15.23 -14.04
C LYS A 4 10.49 15.78 -13.62
N ASP A 5 9.76 15.05 -12.78
CA ASP A 5 8.41 15.40 -12.35
C ASP A 5 8.40 16.05 -10.94
N GLU A 6 9.55 16.10 -10.24
CA GLU A 6 9.64 16.70 -8.91
C GLU A 6 9.28 18.18 -8.91
N GLU A 7 9.81 18.97 -9.86
CA GLU A 7 9.53 20.41 -9.96
C GLU A 7 8.05 20.73 -10.23
N LEU A 8 7.32 19.81 -10.89
CA LEU A 8 5.88 19.94 -11.12
C LEU A 8 5.05 19.81 -9.84
N THR A 9 5.65 19.32 -8.77
CA THR A 9 5.03 19.20 -7.44
C THR A 9 5.42 20.35 -6.50
N ALA A 10 5.98 21.44 -7.05
CA ALA A 10 6.41 22.58 -6.25
C ALA A 10 5.25 23.29 -5.53
N PHE A 11 5.46 23.66 -4.28
CA PHE A 11 4.54 24.46 -3.48
C PHE A 11 5.26 25.60 -2.76
N ARG A 12 4.54 26.69 -2.50
CA ARG A 12 5.06 27.88 -1.82
C ARG A 12 4.76 27.82 -0.34
N THR A 13 5.76 28.15 0.48
CA THR A 13 5.62 28.47 1.89
C THR A 13 6.15 29.89 2.13
N PRO A 14 5.86 30.54 3.27
CA PRO A 14 6.49 31.81 3.64
C PRO A 14 8.02 31.75 3.69
N LYS A 15 8.60 30.56 3.84
CA LYS A 15 10.06 30.34 3.92
C LYS A 15 10.73 30.02 2.58
N GLY A 16 9.96 29.77 1.52
CA GLY A 16 10.52 29.41 0.21
C GLY A 16 9.64 28.46 -0.60
N ILE A 17 10.17 28.04 -1.75
CA ILE A 17 9.58 27.06 -2.66
C ILE A 17 10.19 25.69 -2.39
N TYR A 18 9.35 24.68 -2.28
CA TYR A 18 9.76 23.29 -2.02
C TYR A 18 9.05 22.36 -3.00
N CYS A 19 9.67 21.23 -3.35
CA CYS A 19 9.08 20.16 -4.14
C CYS A 19 9.07 18.83 -3.38
N TYR A 20 8.24 17.88 -3.81
CA TYR A 20 8.16 16.56 -3.20
C TYR A 20 9.11 15.57 -3.89
N LYS A 21 9.95 14.88 -3.09
CA LYS A 21 10.83 13.79 -3.57
C LYS A 21 10.10 12.44 -3.70
N VAL A 22 9.07 12.25 -2.89
CA VAL A 22 8.17 11.09 -2.93
C VAL A 22 6.81 11.54 -3.40
N MET A 23 5.98 10.62 -3.88
CA MET A 23 4.63 10.97 -4.33
C MET A 23 3.79 11.47 -3.15
N PRO A 24 3.34 12.74 -3.13
CA PRO A 24 2.48 13.23 -2.07
C PRO A 24 1.05 12.72 -2.24
N PHE A 25 0.31 12.69 -1.13
CA PHE A 25 -1.13 12.53 -1.14
C PHE A 25 -1.80 13.74 -1.82
N GLY A 26 -2.93 13.49 -2.51
CA GLY A 26 -3.70 14.54 -3.18
C GLY A 26 -3.32 14.79 -4.64
N LEU A 27 -2.35 14.06 -5.20
CA LEU A 27 -2.18 14.00 -6.65
C LEU A 27 -3.25 13.08 -7.25
N SER A 28 -3.90 13.54 -8.33
CA SER A 28 -4.97 12.81 -9.02
C SER A 28 -4.57 11.40 -9.49
N TYR A 29 -3.28 11.16 -9.73
CA TYR A 29 -2.76 9.88 -10.20
C TYR A 29 -1.98 9.10 -9.13
N ALA A 30 -1.97 9.57 -7.88
CA ALA A 30 -1.25 8.89 -6.82
C ALA A 30 -1.81 7.48 -6.57
N ASP A 31 -3.12 7.39 -6.43
CA ASP A 31 -3.83 6.14 -6.16
C ASP A 31 -3.61 5.12 -7.29
N ALA A 32 -3.67 5.56 -8.55
CA ALA A 32 -3.44 4.69 -9.71
C ALA A 32 -1.99 4.17 -9.75
N THR A 33 -1.03 5.02 -9.36
CA THR A 33 0.38 4.62 -9.28
C THR A 33 0.61 3.64 -8.14
N TYR A 34 0.01 3.89 -6.97
CA TYR A 34 0.07 2.99 -5.83
C TYR A 34 -0.55 1.64 -6.17
N GLN A 35 -1.75 1.63 -6.77
CA GLN A 35 -2.44 0.40 -7.18
C GLN A 35 -1.59 -0.43 -8.15
N ARG A 36 -0.98 0.20 -9.16
CA ARG A 36 -0.06 -0.49 -10.10
C ARG A 36 1.16 -1.09 -9.39
N ALA A 37 1.75 -0.34 -8.45
CA ALA A 37 2.88 -0.84 -7.67
C ALA A 37 2.49 -2.05 -6.79
N MET A 38 1.34 -1.99 -6.12
CA MET A 38 0.83 -3.09 -5.30
C MET A 38 0.50 -4.31 -6.15
N GLN A 39 -0.10 -4.11 -7.32
CA GLN A 39 -0.36 -5.20 -8.26
C GLN A 39 0.92 -5.89 -8.69
N HIS A 40 1.96 -5.12 -9.05
CA HIS A 40 3.24 -5.69 -9.45
C HIS A 40 3.96 -6.42 -8.30
N ILE A 41 3.91 -5.89 -7.07
CA ILE A 41 4.61 -6.47 -5.91
C ILE A 41 3.95 -7.78 -5.44
N PHE A 42 2.62 -7.84 -5.51
CA PHE A 42 1.83 -8.95 -4.98
C PHE A 42 1.19 -9.83 -6.07
N ASP A 43 1.60 -9.71 -7.33
CA ASP A 43 0.97 -10.39 -8.48
C ASP A 43 0.76 -11.90 -8.26
N ASP A 44 1.79 -12.58 -7.75
CA ASP A 44 1.75 -14.02 -7.46
C ASP A 44 0.73 -14.41 -6.37
N PHE A 45 0.35 -13.46 -5.51
CA PHE A 45 -0.47 -13.62 -4.31
C PHE A 45 -1.86 -12.99 -4.44
N LEU A 46 -2.04 -12.10 -5.42
CA LEU A 46 -3.31 -11.42 -5.70
C LEU A 46 -4.42 -12.43 -5.96
N HIS A 47 -5.60 -12.13 -5.41
CA HIS A 47 -6.82 -12.94 -5.50
C HIS A 47 -6.72 -14.36 -4.90
N LYS A 48 -5.55 -14.78 -4.41
CA LYS A 48 -5.34 -16.05 -3.70
C LYS A 48 -5.41 -15.82 -2.19
N ASN A 49 -4.40 -15.14 -1.66
CA ASN A 49 -4.22 -14.87 -0.23
C ASN A 49 -3.98 -13.39 0.07
N VAL A 50 -3.87 -12.54 -0.95
CA VAL A 50 -3.76 -11.09 -0.81
C VAL A 50 -4.81 -10.40 -1.69
N GLU A 51 -5.45 -9.37 -1.16
CA GLU A 51 -6.24 -8.39 -1.93
C GLU A 51 -5.68 -7.00 -1.66
N CYS A 52 -5.52 -6.21 -2.72
CA CYS A 52 -5.01 -4.83 -2.64
C CYS A 52 -6.10 -3.87 -3.15
N TYR A 53 -6.51 -2.92 -2.31
CA TYR A 53 -7.50 -1.91 -2.68
C TYR A 53 -7.05 -0.52 -2.25
N VAL A 54 -6.66 0.32 -3.22
CA VAL A 54 -6.12 1.67 -2.97
C VAL A 54 -5.06 1.56 -1.88
N ASP A 55 -5.26 2.15 -0.70
CA ASP A 55 -4.28 2.17 0.39
C ASP A 55 -4.28 0.92 1.28
N ASP A 56 -5.26 0.02 1.11
CA ASP A 56 -5.49 -1.10 2.02
C ASP A 56 -4.99 -2.43 1.44
N LEU A 57 -4.26 -3.18 2.27
CA LEU A 57 -3.77 -4.52 1.99
C LEU A 57 -4.48 -5.53 2.89
N VAL A 58 -5.23 -6.44 2.29
CA VAL A 58 -5.94 -7.50 3.01
C VAL A 58 -5.25 -8.83 2.77
N VAL A 59 -4.78 -9.45 3.85
CA VAL A 59 -4.23 -10.82 3.81
C VAL A 59 -5.30 -11.78 4.30
N LYS A 60 -5.63 -12.78 3.50
CA LYS A 60 -6.66 -13.78 3.80
C LYS A 60 -6.11 -15.19 3.56
N SER A 61 -6.58 -16.13 4.36
CA SER A 61 -6.12 -17.52 4.29
C SER A 61 -7.31 -18.45 4.43
N ARG A 62 -7.32 -19.54 3.65
CA ARG A 62 -8.42 -20.53 3.70
C ARG A 62 -8.48 -21.26 5.04
N LYS A 63 -7.31 -21.54 5.64
CA LYS A 63 -7.18 -22.19 6.94
C LYS A 63 -6.46 -21.26 7.90
N ARG A 64 -6.91 -21.24 9.16
CA ARG A 64 -6.29 -20.44 10.22
C ARG A 64 -4.81 -20.76 10.43
N GLY A 65 -4.41 -22.03 10.26
CA GLY A 65 -3.02 -22.46 10.41
C GLY A 65 -2.06 -21.94 9.33
N ASP A 66 -2.58 -21.57 8.16
CA ASP A 66 -1.76 -21.05 7.06
C ASP A 66 -1.55 -19.53 7.15
N HIS A 67 -2.39 -18.83 7.92
CA HIS A 67 -2.39 -17.37 7.98
C HIS A 67 -1.08 -16.76 8.48
N LEU A 68 -0.40 -17.41 9.43
CA LEU A 68 0.91 -16.96 9.87
C LEU A 68 1.98 -17.08 8.77
N LYS A 69 1.86 -18.08 7.88
CA LYS A 69 2.77 -18.25 6.74
C LYS A 69 2.50 -17.18 5.69
N ASP A 70 1.24 -16.92 5.36
CA ASP A 70 0.84 -15.88 4.41
C ASP A 70 1.29 -14.48 4.89
N LEU A 71 1.06 -14.15 6.17
CA LEU A 71 1.53 -12.90 6.77
C LEU A 71 3.06 -12.77 6.71
N ARG A 72 3.79 -13.86 6.94
CA ARG A 72 5.26 -13.86 6.86
C ARG A 72 5.73 -13.48 5.46
N ILE A 73 5.16 -14.09 4.43
CA ILE A 73 5.49 -13.81 3.03
C ILE A 73 5.19 -12.34 2.70
N VAL A 74 4.00 -11.86 3.08
CA VAL A 74 3.61 -10.46 2.85
C VAL A 74 4.58 -9.49 3.54
N PHE A 75 4.95 -9.74 4.79
CA PHE A 75 5.92 -8.89 5.50
C PHE A 75 7.33 -8.96 4.90
N GLU A 76 7.75 -10.10 4.36
CA GLU A 76 9.01 -10.23 3.62
C GLU A 76 9.00 -9.39 2.33
N LEU A 77 7.90 -9.42 1.57
CA LEU A 77 7.71 -8.58 0.38
C LEU A 77 7.71 -7.08 0.74
N LEU A 78 6.94 -6.67 1.75
CA LEU A 78 6.92 -5.28 2.20
C LEU A 78 8.33 -4.78 2.57
N ARG A 79 9.10 -5.58 3.32
CA ARG A 79 10.50 -5.24 3.64
C ARG A 79 11.38 -5.16 2.40
N ARG A 80 11.26 -6.11 1.48
CA ARG A 80 12.05 -6.16 0.23
C ARG A 80 11.85 -4.90 -0.61
N TYR A 81 10.61 -4.43 -0.72
CA TYR A 81 10.26 -3.22 -1.48
C TYR A 81 10.24 -1.94 -0.63
N GLN A 82 10.73 -2.01 0.62
CA GLN A 82 10.79 -0.88 1.56
C GLN A 82 9.44 -0.20 1.84
N LEU A 83 8.34 -0.95 1.68
CA LEU A 83 7.01 -0.51 2.03
C LEU A 83 6.80 -0.58 3.53
N ARG A 84 6.13 0.43 4.09
CA ARG A 84 5.83 0.52 5.52
C ARG A 84 4.34 0.56 5.73
N MET A 85 3.86 -0.24 6.68
CA MET A 85 2.49 -0.15 7.16
C MET A 85 2.43 0.78 8.36
N ASN A 86 1.27 1.41 8.58
CA ASN A 86 1.00 2.13 9.82
C ASN A 86 0.42 1.15 10.85
N PRO A 87 1.18 0.76 11.91
CA PRO A 87 0.72 -0.26 12.86
C PRO A 87 -0.56 0.13 13.60
N LEU A 88 -0.80 1.43 13.80
CA LEU A 88 -2.01 1.93 14.46
C LEU A 88 -3.28 1.78 13.61
N LYS A 89 -3.12 1.59 12.30
CA LYS A 89 -4.23 1.35 11.36
C LYS A 89 -4.32 -0.12 10.93
N CYS A 90 -3.43 -0.99 11.41
CA CYS A 90 -3.45 -2.41 11.07
C CYS A 90 -4.37 -3.18 12.02
N THR A 91 -5.31 -3.92 11.45
CA THR A 91 -6.16 -4.86 12.19
C THR A 91 -5.74 -6.29 11.88
N PHE A 92 -5.47 -7.09 12.90
CA PHE A 92 -5.04 -8.48 12.76
C PHE A 92 -6.06 -9.45 13.37
N ARG A 93 -6.09 -10.68 12.84
CA ARG A 93 -6.87 -11.81 13.40
C ARG A 93 -8.38 -11.52 13.47
N VAL A 94 -8.92 -10.89 12.43
CA VAL A 94 -10.36 -10.69 12.24
C VAL A 94 -10.98 -11.99 11.72
N THR A 95 -11.96 -12.53 12.43
CA THR A 95 -12.88 -13.55 11.89
C THR A 95 -13.83 -12.88 10.91
N SER A 96 -13.95 -13.43 9.70
CA SER A 96 -14.77 -12.95 8.55
C SER A 96 -15.90 -11.96 8.92
N GLY A 97 -15.89 -10.77 8.30
CA GLY A 97 -16.98 -9.79 8.46
C GLY A 97 -16.55 -8.33 8.65
N SER A 98 -15.25 -8.03 8.70
CA SER A 98 -14.75 -6.65 8.84
C SER A 98 -13.66 -6.38 7.81
N PHE A 99 -14.05 -6.36 6.54
CA PHE A 99 -13.21 -5.85 5.45
C PHE A 99 -14.06 -4.87 4.64
N ILE A 100 -13.41 -3.83 4.13
CA ILE A 100 -13.98 -2.62 3.52
C ILE A 100 -15.22 -2.95 2.70
N VAL A 101 -16.39 -2.68 3.28
CA VAL A 101 -17.65 -2.59 2.53
C VAL A 101 -17.67 -1.17 1.99
N ARG A 102 -17.31 -1.00 0.71
CA ARG A 102 -17.88 0.06 -0.10
C ARG A 102 -18.83 -0.63 -1.06
N HIS A 103 -20.12 -0.28 -0.91
CA HIS A 103 -21.19 -0.62 -1.85
C HIS A 103 -20.78 -0.34 -3.29
#